data_AF-A0A6V7JJE0-F1
#
_entry.id   AF-A0A6V7JJE0-F1
#
_cell.length_a   1.000
_cell.length_b   1.000
_cell.length_c   1.000
_cell.angle_alpha   90.00
_cell.angle_beta   90.00
_cell.angle_gamma   90.00
#
_symmetry.space_group_name_H-M   'P 1'
#
loop_
_entity.id
_entity.type
_entity.pdbx_description
1 polymer ?
#
loop_
_entity_poly.entity_id
_entity_poly.type
_entity_poly.pdbx_seq_one_letter_code
_entity_poly.pdbx_strand_id
1 'polypeptide(L)' 'SDADRVLIYITLYITECLKKLQKCANKNQALNEMYSLAISKFDIPGDVGFPLNSVYAKPSSPAEA' A
#
# COMPACT_ATOMS: atom_id res chain seq x y z
N SER A 1 5.41 4.48 16.04
CA SER A 1 6.08 5.68 15.50
C SER A 1 5.63 5.91 14.06
N ASP A 2 5.71 7.13 13.52
CA ASP A 2 5.42 7.42 12.11
C ASP A 2 6.31 6.61 11.16
N ALA A 3 7.56 6.36 11.55
CA ALA A 3 8.48 5.51 10.80
C ALA A 3 7.97 4.06 10.68
N ASP A 4 7.36 3.52 11.74
CA ASP A 4 6.80 2.16 11.71
C ASP A 4 5.61 2.08 10.75
N ARG A 5 4.75 3.10 10.75
CA ARG A 5 3.60 3.21 9.85
C ARG A 5 4.04 3.24 8.38
N VAL A 6 5.08 4.01 8.07
CA VAL A 6 5.69 4.05 6.72
C VAL A 6 6.29 2.70 6.35
N LEU A 7 7.01 2.04 7.26
CA LEU A 7 7.62 0.74 7.00
C LEU A 7 6.56 -0.35 6.70
N ILE A 8 5.49 -0.37 7.49
CA ILE A 8 4.35 -1.28 7.28
C ILE A 8 3.70 -0.99 5.93
N TYR A 9 3.43 0.29 5.63
CA TYR A 9 2.85 0.70 4.35
C TYR A 9 3.68 0.22 3.15
N ILE A 10 4.99 0.50 3.15
CA ILE A 10 5.89 0.10 2.06
C ILE A 10 5.90 -1.42 1.91
N THR A 11 5.92 -2.17 3.02
CA THR A 11 5.92 -3.63 3.01
C THR A 11 4.67 -4.20 2.33
N LEU A 12 3.49 -3.65 2.64
CA LEU A 12 2.22 -4.06 2.04
C LEU A 12 2.13 -3.66 0.57
N TYR A 13 2.58 -2.45 0.25
CA TYR A 13 2.61 -1.96 -1.13
C TYR A 13 3.52 -2.81 -2.02
N ILE A 14 4.71 -3.20 -1.54
CA ILE A 14 5.60 -4.13 -2.25
C ILE A 14 4.90 -5.47 -2.51
N THR A 15 4.16 -6.00 -1.54
CA THR A 15 3.44 -7.27 -1.69
C THR A 15 2.41 -7.20 -2.82
N GLU A 16 1.68 -6.09 -2.93
CA GLU A 16 0.69 -5.87 -4.00
C GLU A 16 1.34 -5.66 -5.36
N CYS A 17 2.46 -4.92 -5.42
CA CYS A 17 3.29 -4.84 -6.62
C CYS A 17 3.70 -6.24 -7.10
N LEU A 18 4.18 -7.11 -6.21
CA LEU A 18 4.59 -8.47 -6.56
C LEU A 18 3.42 -9.32 -7.08
N LYS A 19 2.24 -9.26 -6.46
CA LYS A 19 1.04 -9.98 -6.93
C LYS A 19 0.62 -9.56 -8.34
N LYS A 20 0.74 -8.27 -8.65
CA LYS A 20 0.40 -7.72 -9.96
C LYS A 20 1.48 -8.08 -11.01
N LEU A 21 2.75 -7.96 -10.64
CA LEU A 21 3.90 -8.35 -11.48
C LEU A 21 3.88 -9.84 -11.85
N GLN A 22 3.46 -10.71 -10.93
CA GLN A 22 3.32 -12.14 -11.19
C GLN A 22 2.41 -12.48 -12.38
N LYS A 23 1.46 -11.59 -12.72
CA LYS A 23 0.53 -11.77 -13.84
C LYS A 23 1.01 -11.14 -15.15
N CYS A 24 2.12 -10.42 -15.14
CA CYS A 24 2.63 -9.71 -16.32
C CYS A 24 3.52 -10.63 -17.15
N ALA A 25 3.29 -10.66 -18.48
CA ALA A 25 4.05 -11.53 -19.38
C ALA A 25 5.38 -10.93 -19.83
N ASN A 26 5.54 -9.60 -19.76
CA ASN A 26 6.74 -8.90 -20.20
C ASN A 26 6.97 -7.59 -19.42
N LYS A 27 8.18 -7.05 -19.53
CA LYS A 27 8.64 -5.87 -18.79
C LYS A 27 7.84 -4.60 -19.11
N ASN A 28 7.41 -4.41 -20.36
CA ASN A 28 6.65 -3.23 -20.77
C ASN A 28 5.24 -3.24 -20.17
N GLN A 29 4.58 -4.40 -20.18
CA GLN A 29 3.28 -4.58 -19.52
C GLN A 29 3.40 -4.37 -18.00
N ALA A 30 4.44 -4.94 -17.39
CA ALA A 30 4.73 -4.73 -15.97
C ALA A 30 4.87 -3.24 -15.62
N LEU A 31 5.64 -2.46 -16.39
CA LEU A 31 5.78 -1.03 -16.17
C LEU A 31 4.43 -0.29 -16.22
N ASN A 32 3.60 -0.55 -17.23
CA ASN A 32 2.28 0.08 -17.35
C ASN A 32 1.35 -0.26 -16.19
N GLU A 33 1.35 -1.51 -15.74
CA GLU A 33 0.56 -1.96 -14.59
C GLU A 33 1.06 -1.35 -13.28
N MET A 34 2.39 -1.19 -13.11
CA MET A 34 2.97 -0.51 -11.95
C MET A 34 2.62 0.98 -11.91
N TYR A 35 2.65 1.67 -13.05
CA TYR A 35 2.19 3.07 -13.13
C TYR A 35 0.71 3.19 -12.77
N SER A 36 -0.12 2.28 -13.27
CA SER A 36 -1.55 2.27 -12.96
C SER A 36 -1.80 1.99 -11.48
N LEU A 37 -1.04 1.07 -10.88
CA LEU A 37 -1.09 0.76 -9.45
C LEU A 37 -0.65 1.95 -8.58
N ALA A 38 0.38 2.69 -9.00
CA ALA A 38 0.87 3.86 -8.27
C ALA A 38 -0.15 5.02 -8.20
N ILE A 39 -1.10 5.08 -9.13
CA ILE A 39 -2.18 6.08 -9.15
C ILE A 39 -3.40 5.57 -8.37
N SER A 40 -3.54 4.26 -8.22
CA SER A 40 -4.66 3.66 -7.50
C SER A 40 -4.62 3.99 -6.01
N LYS A 41 -5.79 4.25 -5.42
CA LYS A 41 -5.88 4.51 -3.98
C LYS A 41 -5.53 3.23 -3.23
N PHE A 42 -4.55 3.33 -2.34
CA PHE A 42 -4.19 2.27 -1.40
C PHE A 42 -4.68 2.66 -0.02
N ASP A 43 -5.54 1.84 0.58
CA ASP A 43 -6.01 2.08 1.94
C ASP A 43 -4.85 1.83 2.91
N ILE A 44 -4.56 2.80 3.77
CA ILE A 44 -3.44 2.75 4.73
C ILE A 44 -3.92 2.39 6.14
N PRO A 45 -3.03 1.90 7.03
CA PRO A 45 -3.36 1.78 8.45
C PRO A 45 -3.92 3.09 9.01
N GLY A 46 -5.20 3.09 9.41
CA GLY A 46 -5.98 4.28 9.78
C GLY A 46 -7.18 4.57 8.87
N ASP A 47 -7.13 4.18 7.59
CA ASP A 47 -8.24 4.32 6.63
C ASP A 47 -9.34 3.31 6.91
N VAL A 48 -10.60 3.70 6.74
CA VAL A 48 -11.79 2.86 7.01
C VAL A 48 -11.75 1.51 6.28
N GLY A 49 -11.08 1.44 5.12
CA GLY A 49 -10.96 0.21 4.30
C GLY A 49 -9.83 -0.74 4.70
N PHE A 50 -8.93 -0.36 5.61
CA PHE A 50 -7.73 -1.14 5.87
C PHE A 50 -8.00 -2.37 6.78
N PRO A 51 -7.74 -3.61 6.29
CA PRO A 51 -8.18 -4.83 6.96
C PRO A 51 -7.46 -5.14 8.28
N LEU A 52 -6.33 -4.47 8.58
CA LEU A 52 -5.54 -4.69 9.80
C LEU A 52 -5.58 -3.50 10.78
N ASN A 53 -6.60 -2.63 10.69
CA ASN A 53 -6.80 -1.51 11.62
C ASN A 53 -6.95 -1.91 13.10
N SER A 54 -7.28 -3.18 13.39
CA SER A 54 -7.32 -3.70 14.76
C SER A 54 -5.93 -3.96 15.34
N VAL A 55 -4.91 -4.14 14.49
CA VAL A 55 -3.52 -4.43 14.87
C VAL A 55 -2.67 -3.16 14.81
N TYR A 56 -2.99 -2.23 13.92
CA TYR A 56 -2.27 -0.99 13.72
C TYR A 56 -3.13 0.19 14.17
N ALA A 57 -2.72 0.83 15.28
CA ALA A 57 -3.47 1.89 15.92
C ALA A 57 -3.86 3.01 14.93
N LYS A 58 -5.11 3.48 15.04
CA LYS A 58 -5.58 4.69 14.35
C LYS A 58 -4.63 5.87 14.64
N PRO A 59 -4.35 6.74 13.66
CA PRO A 59 -3.69 8.02 13.94
C PRO A 59 -4.51 8.77 15.00
N SER A 60 -3.83 9.37 15.98
CA SER A 60 -4.48 10.04 17.12
C SER A 60 -5.04 11.40 16.71
N SER A 61 -4.61 11.93 15.57
CA SER A 61 -5.09 13.18 15.00
C SER A 61 -5.14 13.15 13.46
N PRO A 62 -5.97 13.99 12.81
CA PRO A 62 -5.97 14.16 11.35
C PRO A 62 -4.65 14.66 10.78
N ALA A 63 -3.77 15.23 11.61
CA ALA A 63 -2.44 15.68 11.20
C ALA A 63 -1.42 14.51 11.12
N GLU A 64 -1.74 13.38 11.74
CA GLU A 64 -0.94 12.14 11.69
C GLU A 64 -1.49 11.13 10.66
N ALA A 65 -2.66 11.42 10.08
CA ALA A 65 -3.33 10.62 9.05
C ALA A 65 -2.78 10.90 7.66
#